data_AF-A0AAP0KWZ6-F1
#
_entry.id   AF-A0AAP0KWZ6-F1
#
_cell.length_a   1.000
_cell.length_b   1.000
_cell.length_c   1.000
_cell.angle_alpha   90.00
_cell.angle_beta   90.00
_cell.angle_gamma   90.00
#
_symmetry.space_group_name_H-M   'P 1'
#
loop_
_entity.id
_entity.type
_entity.pdbx_description
1 polymer ?
#
loop_
_entity_poly.entity_id
_entity_poly.type
_entity_poly.pdbx_seq_one_letter_code
_entity_poly.pdbx_strand_id
1 'polypeptide(L)'
;MSKRVPLVGEELRAYEEEQNRIKEEEALNASLSKEEDLKMSHGADDNVIDPICIHPMFPFFENSVEWDEFGEVINPDDYVIKEEDIDQLTMLGGADLDNKLDEGRSDGHSIKSILAHVAPLKLVLVHGSAEATEHLKQHCLQLVCSQVYAPQIGETIDVTSDLCAYKVQLSEGLISNVFFKKLGDYEIAWVDAEVGKT
;
A
#
# COMPACT_ATOMS: atom_id res chain seq x y z
N MET A 1 -10.40 -31.09 38.62
CA MET A 1 -10.40 -29.86 39.45
C MET A 1 -9.02 -29.74 40.10
N SER A 2 -8.19 -28.81 39.63
CA SER A 2 -6.85 -28.58 40.18
C SER A 2 -6.97 -27.74 41.45
N LYS A 3 -6.48 -28.25 42.59
CA LYS A 3 -6.51 -27.53 43.86
C LYS A 3 -5.35 -26.55 43.88
N ARG A 4 -5.63 -25.25 43.77
CA ARG A 4 -4.61 -24.19 43.87
C ARG A 4 -4.07 -24.16 45.30
N VAL A 5 -2.75 -24.23 45.44
CA VAL A 5 -2.06 -24.08 46.72
C VAL A 5 -1.76 -22.60 46.91
N PRO A 6 -2.21 -21.97 48.02
CA PRO A 6 -1.89 -20.57 48.29
C PRO A 6 -0.40 -20.44 48.59
N LEU A 7 0.26 -19.49 47.94
CA LEU A 7 1.65 -19.11 48.24
C LEU A 7 1.66 -18.38 49.58
N VAL A 8 2.52 -18.81 50.52
CA VAL A 8 2.62 -18.20 51.85
C VAL A 8 4.08 -17.95 52.19
N GLY A 9 4.36 -16.84 52.88
CA GLY A 9 5.69 -16.57 53.44
C GLY A 9 6.73 -16.17 52.39
N GLU A 10 7.81 -16.94 52.28
CA GLU A 10 8.95 -16.64 51.38
C GLU A 10 8.58 -16.71 49.90
N GLU A 11 7.71 -17.64 49.51
CA GLU A 11 7.28 -17.79 48.11
C GLU A 11 6.44 -16.62 47.62
N LEU A 12 5.58 -16.08 48.50
CA LEU A 12 4.75 -14.91 48.17
C LEU A 12 5.61 -13.67 47.97
N ARG A 13 6.65 -13.50 48.80
CA ARG A 13 7.60 -12.39 48.67
C ARG A 13 8.40 -12.47 47.37
N ALA A 14 8.87 -13.66 47.00
CA ALA A 14 9.59 -13.86 45.74
C ALA A 14 8.69 -13.54 44.53
N TYR A 15 7.41 -13.92 44.57
CA TYR A 15 6.46 -13.61 43.51
C TYR A 15 6.17 -12.11 43.41
N GLU A 16 5.97 -11.42 44.53
CA GLU A 16 5.74 -9.96 44.54
C GLU A 16 6.97 -9.17 44.07
N GLU A 17 8.18 -9.63 44.41
CA GLU A 17 9.42 -9.02 43.95
C GLU A 17 9.61 -9.18 42.44
N GLU A 18 9.31 -10.37 41.90
CA GLU A 18 9.37 -10.61 40.45
C GLU A 18 8.33 -9.79 39.69
N GLN A 19 7.11 -9.67 40.23
CA GLN A 19 6.07 -8.81 39.64
C GLN A 19 6.48 -7.34 39.65
N ASN A 20 7.17 -6.87 40.70
CA ASN A 20 7.70 -5.51 40.73
C ASN A 20 8.83 -5.31 39.73
N ARG A 21 9.72 -6.29 39.54
CA ARG A 21 10.79 -6.23 38.52
C ARG A 21 10.21 -6.14 37.11
N ILE A 22 9.23 -6.98 36.79
CA ILE A 22 8.54 -6.96 35.49
C ILE A 22 7.89 -5.59 35.26
N LYS A 23 7.18 -5.07 36.28
CA LYS A 23 6.50 -3.78 36.19
C LYS A 23 7.47 -2.59 36.06
N GLU A 24 8.64 -2.67 36.67
CA GLU A 24 9.68 -1.65 36.57
C GLU A 24 10.36 -1.67 35.18
N GLU A 25 10.59 -2.86 34.63
CA GLU A 25 11.13 -3.05 33.27
C GLU A 25 10.14 -2.57 32.19
N GLU A 26 8.85 -2.89 32.33
CA GLU A 26 7.78 -2.36 31.45
C GLU A 26 7.70 -0.84 31.53
N ALA A 27 7.84 -0.25 32.72
CA ALA A 27 7.83 1.20 32.88
C ALA A 27 9.06 1.86 32.24
N LEU A 28 10.25 1.25 32.34
CA LEU A 28 11.46 1.70 31.66
C LEU A 28 11.32 1.61 30.14
N ASN A 29 10.81 0.50 29.60
CA ASN A 29 10.57 0.35 28.16
C ASN A 29 9.52 1.32 27.63
N ALA A 30 8.42 1.54 28.37
CA ALA A 30 7.42 2.55 28.03
C ALA A 30 7.94 4.01 28.17
N SER A 31 9.06 4.21 28.86
CA SER A 31 9.75 5.50 28.94
C SER A 31 10.69 5.69 27.75
N LEU A 32 11.41 4.65 27.34
CA LEU A 32 12.26 4.62 26.14
C LEU A 32 11.45 4.84 24.85
N SER A 33 10.27 4.25 24.74
CA SER A 33 9.41 4.43 23.56
C SER A 33 8.93 5.88 23.39
N LYS A 34 8.73 6.61 24.50
CA LYS A 34 8.34 8.04 24.46
C LYS A 34 9.50 8.97 24.08
N GLU A 35 10.74 8.54 24.29
CA GLU A 35 11.93 9.31 23.87
C GLU A 35 12.22 9.12 22.38
N GLU A 36 11.89 7.96 21.81
CA GLU A 36 11.95 7.70 20.36
C GLU A 36 10.87 8.47 19.59
N ASP A 37 9.66 8.58 20.12
CA ASP A 37 8.58 9.40 19.53
C ASP A 37 8.94 10.90 19.46
N LEU A 38 9.75 11.40 20.40
CA LEU A 38 10.23 12.79 20.41
C LEU A 38 11.38 13.08 19.45
N LYS A 39 11.99 12.05 18.84
CA LYS A 39 12.99 12.22 17.76
C LYS A 39 12.38 12.21 16.36
N MET A 40 11.11 11.83 16.19
CA MET A 40 10.42 11.89 14.90
C MET A 40 9.53 13.12 14.71
N SER A 41 9.39 13.98 15.72
CA SER A 41 8.65 15.24 15.56
C SER A 41 9.60 16.43 15.28
N HIS A 42 10.09 16.52 14.04
CA HIS A 42 10.30 17.84 13.41
C HIS A 42 9.21 18.02 12.37
N GLY A 43 8.06 18.53 12.81
CA GLY A 43 7.05 19.07 11.92
C GLY A 43 7.34 20.54 11.65
N ALA A 44 7.53 20.90 10.38
CA ALA A 44 6.92 22.05 9.71
C ALA A 44 7.41 22.13 8.26
N ASP A 45 6.44 22.31 7.35
CA ASP A 45 6.53 22.89 6.01
C ASP A 45 7.84 22.71 5.23
N ASP A 46 7.85 21.78 4.27
CA ASP A 46 8.15 22.13 2.87
C ASP A 46 7.96 20.93 1.93
N ASN A 47 7.62 21.24 0.69
CA ASN A 47 7.49 20.32 -0.43
C ASN A 47 8.82 19.58 -0.68
N VAL A 48 9.00 18.41 -0.08
CA VAL A 48 10.05 17.47 -0.47
C VAL A 48 9.38 16.15 -0.82
N ILE A 49 9.37 15.86 -2.12
CA ILE A 49 9.10 14.53 -2.65
C ILE A 49 10.22 13.65 -2.09
N ASP A 50 9.89 12.70 -1.22
CA ASP A 50 10.82 11.64 -0.87
C ASP A 50 11.20 10.91 -2.17
N PRO A 51 12.49 10.91 -2.57
CA PRO A 51 12.90 10.33 -3.82
C PRO A 51 12.82 8.81 -3.70
N ILE A 52 11.71 8.26 -4.19
CA ILE A 52 11.53 6.87 -4.61
C ILE A 52 11.67 5.85 -3.47
N CYS A 53 10.58 5.56 -2.76
CA CYS A 53 10.38 4.24 -2.18
C CYS A 53 10.26 3.25 -3.34
N ILE A 54 11.38 2.63 -3.72
CA ILE A 54 11.44 1.58 -4.74
C ILE A 54 10.69 0.37 -4.17
N HIS A 55 9.41 0.24 -4.51
CA HIS A 55 8.66 -0.97 -4.24
C HIS A 55 9.10 -2.05 -5.24
N PRO A 56 9.30 -3.31 -4.80
CA PRO A 56 9.76 -4.39 -5.68
C PRO A 56 8.79 -4.57 -6.86
N MET A 57 9.30 -4.48 -8.09
CA MET A 57 8.51 -4.73 -9.31
C MET A 57 8.56 -6.22 -9.69
N PHE A 58 7.42 -6.75 -10.14
CA PHE A 58 7.22 -8.17 -10.47
C PHE A 58 8.03 -8.62 -11.72
N PRO A 59 8.49 -9.89 -11.79
CA PRO A 59 8.43 -10.94 -10.76
C PRO A 59 9.50 -10.74 -9.68
N PHE A 60 9.06 -10.68 -8.43
CA PHE A 60 9.90 -10.63 -7.24
C PHE A 60 9.69 -11.90 -6.43
N PHE A 61 10.79 -12.51 -6.01
CA PHE A 61 10.77 -13.71 -5.17
C PHE A 61 11.14 -13.27 -3.76
N GLU A 62 10.20 -13.42 -2.84
CA GLU A 62 10.42 -13.13 -1.44
C GLU A 62 11.31 -14.22 -0.84
N ASN A 63 12.40 -13.81 -0.18
CA ASN A 63 13.25 -14.76 0.53
C ASN A 63 12.47 -15.32 1.72
N SER A 64 12.57 -16.62 1.98
CA SER A 64 11.95 -17.25 3.16
C SER A 64 12.46 -16.58 4.43
N VAL A 65 11.57 -15.88 5.14
CA VAL A 65 11.86 -15.31 6.44
C VAL A 65 11.75 -16.45 7.45
N GLU A 66 12.90 -16.90 7.96
CA GLU A 66 12.99 -18.03 8.90
C GLU A 66 12.79 -17.60 10.36
N TRP A 67 12.80 -16.30 10.64
CA TRP A 67 12.79 -15.71 11.98
C TRP A 67 11.77 -14.60 12.06
N ASP A 68 10.95 -14.58 13.12
CA ASP A 68 10.00 -13.51 13.35
C ASP A 68 10.67 -12.24 13.90
N GLU A 69 9.88 -11.17 14.04
CA GLU A 69 10.34 -9.87 14.56
C GLU A 69 10.79 -9.91 16.03
N PHE A 70 10.51 -11.02 16.73
CA PHE A 70 10.89 -11.28 18.12
C PHE A 70 12.08 -12.25 18.23
N GLY A 71 12.59 -12.77 17.11
CA GLY A 71 13.74 -13.67 17.05
C GLY A 71 13.43 -15.15 17.27
N GLU A 72 12.17 -15.57 17.14
CA GLU A 72 11.76 -16.98 17.18
C GLU A 72 11.77 -17.59 15.76
N VAL A 73 12.08 -18.89 15.66
CA VAL A 73 12.04 -19.60 14.37
C VAL A 73 10.59 -19.77 13.95
N ILE A 74 10.25 -19.28 12.76
CA ILE A 74 8.90 -19.41 12.20
C ILE A 74 8.66 -20.88 11.83
N ASN A 75 7.81 -21.57 12.60
CA ASN A 75 7.39 -22.94 12.29
C ASN A 75 6.19 -22.92 11.33
N PRO A 76 6.30 -23.49 10.12
CA PRO A 76 5.22 -23.48 9.14
C PRO A 76 3.94 -24.16 9.62
N ASP A 77 4.07 -25.16 10.49
CA ASP A 77 2.93 -25.94 11.01
C ASP A 77 2.00 -25.12 11.92
N ASP A 78 2.47 -24.02 12.48
CA ASP A 78 1.68 -23.13 13.35
C ASP A 78 0.70 -22.26 12.55
N TYR A 79 0.92 -22.15 11.24
CA TYR A 79 0.10 -21.37 10.30
C TYR A 79 -0.68 -22.24 9.31
N VAL A 80 -0.48 -23.57 9.33
CA VAL A 80 -1.24 -24.52 8.51
C VAL A 80 -2.58 -24.78 9.19
N ILE A 81 -3.64 -24.20 8.64
CA ILE A 81 -5.01 -24.44 9.07
C ILE A 81 -5.34 -25.92 8.83
N LYS A 82 -5.56 -26.67 9.90
CA LYS A 82 -5.92 -28.09 9.81
C LYS A 82 -7.38 -28.20 9.34
N GLU A 83 -7.65 -29.20 8.50
CA GLU A 83 -8.98 -29.42 7.89
C GLU A 83 -10.07 -29.58 8.97
N GLU A 84 -9.71 -30.08 10.15
CA GLU A 84 -10.59 -30.27 11.32
C GLU A 84 -11.04 -28.95 11.98
N ASP A 85 -10.30 -27.86 11.79
CA ASP A 85 -10.63 -26.53 12.33
C ASP A 85 -11.57 -25.74 11.40
N ILE A 86 -11.63 -26.11 10.12
CA ILE A 86 -12.55 -25.53 9.12
C ILE A 86 -14.00 -25.96 9.42
N ASP A 87 -14.20 -27.20 9.85
CA ASP A 87 -15.50 -27.76 10.21
C ASP A 87 -16.05 -27.19 11.53
N GLN A 88 -15.17 -26.82 12.46
CA GLN A 88 -15.56 -26.17 13.72
C GLN A 88 -15.89 -24.68 13.53
N LEU A 89 -15.24 -24.01 12.57
CA LEU A 89 -15.52 -22.61 12.22
C LEU A 89 -16.90 -22.43 11.54
N THR A 90 -17.37 -23.45 10.81
CA THR A 90 -18.64 -23.41 10.09
C THR A 90 -19.87 -23.71 10.97
N MET A 91 -19.69 -24.27 12.18
CA MET A 91 -20.79 -24.65 13.09
C MET A 91 -21.12 -23.62 14.18
N LEU A 92 -20.31 -22.57 14.35
CA LEU A 92 -20.52 -21.48 15.33
C LEU A 92 -21.07 -20.18 14.67
N GLY A 93 -21.87 -20.31 13.60
CA GLY A 93 -22.46 -19.21 12.83
C GLY A 93 -23.58 -18.44 13.55
N GLY A 94 -23.31 -17.94 14.75
CA GLY A 94 -24.24 -17.17 15.58
C GLY A 94 -23.59 -16.11 16.45
N ALA A 95 -22.48 -15.53 16.00
CA ALA A 95 -21.90 -14.34 16.62
C ALA A 95 -21.89 -13.21 15.59
N ASP A 96 -22.38 -12.03 16.00
CA ASP A 96 -22.16 -10.75 15.34
C ASP A 96 -20.65 -10.54 15.14
N LEU A 97 -20.15 -11.06 14.02
CA LEU A 97 -18.87 -10.68 13.47
C LEU A 97 -19.15 -9.34 12.78
N ASP A 98 -18.95 -8.25 13.53
CA ASP A 98 -18.58 -6.98 12.91
C ASP A 98 -17.38 -7.29 12.02
N ASN A 99 -17.68 -7.48 10.73
CA ASN A 99 -16.77 -7.88 9.67
C ASN A 99 -15.59 -6.89 9.61
N LYS A 100 -14.60 -7.05 10.48
CA LYS A 100 -13.28 -6.47 10.31
C LYS A 100 -12.55 -7.32 9.28
N LEU A 101 -13.07 -7.20 8.06
CA LEU A 101 -12.53 -7.74 6.84
C LEU A 101 -11.27 -6.92 6.52
N ASP A 102 -10.12 -7.37 7.03
CA ASP A 102 -8.83 -6.93 6.50
C ASP A 102 -8.63 -7.60 5.12
N GLU A 103 -9.43 -7.16 4.15
CA GLU A 103 -9.41 -7.61 2.75
C GLU A 103 -8.17 -7.09 1.97
N GLY A 104 -7.30 -6.31 2.62
CA GLY A 104 -6.13 -5.70 1.97
C GLY A 104 -6.50 -4.70 0.87
N ARG A 105 -7.73 -4.17 0.86
CA ARG A 105 -8.19 -3.21 -0.14
C ARG A 105 -7.80 -1.79 0.23
N SER A 106 -7.42 -1.02 -0.79
CA SER A 106 -7.15 0.41 -0.63
C SER A 106 -8.42 1.14 -0.17
N ASP A 107 -8.26 1.95 0.87
CA ASP A 107 -9.32 2.81 1.37
C ASP A 107 -9.58 4.00 0.42
N GLY A 108 -10.68 4.72 0.68
CA GLY A 108 -11.09 5.85 -0.14
C GLY A 108 -10.11 7.03 -0.12
N HIS A 109 -9.30 7.20 0.92
CA HIS A 109 -8.28 8.25 0.96
C HIS A 109 -7.05 7.85 0.14
N SER A 110 -6.57 6.61 0.31
CA SER A 110 -5.45 6.06 -0.47
C SER A 110 -5.72 6.09 -1.96
N ILE A 111 -6.91 5.65 -2.41
CA ILE A 111 -7.29 5.70 -3.83
C ILE A 111 -7.24 7.14 -4.36
N LYS A 112 -7.76 8.12 -3.62
CA LYS A 112 -7.72 9.53 -4.04
C LYS A 112 -6.29 10.05 -4.16
N SER A 113 -5.44 9.71 -3.20
CA SER A 113 -4.02 10.08 -3.21
C SER A 113 -3.29 9.48 -4.43
N ILE A 114 -3.50 8.19 -4.69
CA ILE A 114 -2.93 7.50 -5.85
C ILE A 114 -3.39 8.15 -7.15
N LEU A 115 -4.69 8.42 -7.30
CA LEU A 115 -5.21 9.04 -8.51
C LEU A 115 -4.70 10.47 -8.72
N ALA A 116 -4.51 11.24 -7.64
CA ALA A 116 -3.94 12.57 -7.71
C ALA A 116 -2.47 12.53 -8.19
N HIS A 117 -1.70 11.53 -7.76
CA HIS A 117 -0.30 11.39 -8.17
C HIS A 117 -0.14 10.81 -9.59
N VAL A 118 -0.95 9.80 -9.95
CA VAL A 118 -0.89 9.14 -11.26
C VAL A 118 -1.46 10.02 -12.37
N ALA A 119 -2.46 10.86 -12.07
CA ALA A 119 -3.14 11.75 -13.01
C ALA A 119 -3.47 11.08 -14.37
N PRO A 120 -4.27 10.00 -14.38
CA PRO A 120 -4.58 9.26 -15.60
C PRO A 120 -5.36 10.12 -16.61
N LEU A 121 -5.07 9.96 -17.91
CA LEU A 121 -5.77 10.67 -18.99
C LEU A 121 -7.22 10.20 -19.17
N LYS A 122 -7.45 8.89 -18.99
CA LYS A 122 -8.77 8.25 -19.04
C LYS A 122 -8.88 7.28 -17.87
N LEU A 123 -10.01 7.29 -17.17
CA LEU A 123 -10.26 6.45 -16.00
C LEU A 123 -11.53 5.64 -16.19
N VAL A 124 -11.49 4.34 -15.87
CA VAL A 124 -12.66 3.47 -15.84
C VAL A 124 -12.80 2.87 -14.44
N LEU A 125 -13.91 3.15 -13.79
CA LEU A 125 -14.27 2.62 -12.49
C LEU A 125 -15.12 1.36 -12.67
N VAL A 126 -14.57 0.22 -12.25
CA VAL A 126 -15.24 -1.08 -12.29
C VAL A 126 -15.37 -1.62 -10.87
N HIS A 127 -16.37 -2.47 -10.63
CA HIS A 127 -16.63 -3.12 -9.34
C HIS A 127 -16.78 -2.14 -8.15
N GLY A 128 -18.02 -1.93 -7.71
CA GLY A 128 -18.33 -1.13 -6.53
C GLY A 128 -19.83 -1.04 -6.32
N SER A 129 -20.26 -0.62 -5.13
CA SER A 129 -21.64 -0.20 -4.96
C SER A 129 -21.90 1.05 -5.80
N ALA A 130 -23.11 1.19 -6.34
CA ALA A 130 -23.46 2.33 -7.19
C ALA A 130 -23.21 3.68 -6.49
N GLU A 131 -23.46 3.74 -5.19
CA GLU A 131 -23.21 4.92 -4.35
C GLU A 131 -21.71 5.25 -4.26
N ALA A 132 -20.86 4.25 -4.00
CA ALA A 132 -19.42 4.46 -3.87
C ALA A 132 -18.77 4.85 -5.20
N THR A 133 -19.16 4.20 -6.30
CA THR A 133 -18.64 4.49 -7.64
C THR A 133 -19.02 5.89 -8.09
N GLU A 134 -20.26 6.33 -7.85
CA GLU A 134 -20.70 7.68 -8.22
C GLU A 134 -19.98 8.75 -7.38
N HIS A 135 -19.81 8.52 -6.08
CA HIS A 135 -19.06 9.44 -5.22
C HIS A 135 -17.59 9.58 -5.66
N LEU A 136 -16.93 8.46 -5.99
CA LEU A 136 -15.56 8.49 -6.49
C LEU A 136 -15.48 9.16 -7.87
N LYS A 137 -16.41 8.86 -8.78
CA LYS A 137 -16.50 9.47 -10.10
C LYS A 137 -16.61 10.99 -10.03
N GLN A 138 -17.49 11.52 -9.18
CA GLN A 138 -17.65 12.97 -8.98
C GLN A 138 -16.36 13.62 -8.50
N HIS A 139 -15.67 12.98 -7.56
CA HIS A 139 -14.38 13.46 -7.06
C HIS A 139 -13.30 13.45 -8.15
N CYS A 140 -13.20 12.37 -8.94
CA CYS A 140 -12.22 12.24 -10.01
C CYS A 140 -12.44 13.25 -11.14
N LEU A 141 -13.69 13.54 -11.48
CA LEU A 141 -14.05 14.54 -12.49
C LEU A 141 -13.65 15.97 -12.09
N GLN A 142 -13.67 16.27 -10.78
CA GLN A 142 -13.33 17.60 -10.27
C GLN A 142 -11.82 17.85 -10.16
N LEU A 143 -11.05 16.84 -9.75
CA LEU A 143 -9.65 17.03 -9.33
C LEU A 143 -8.60 16.31 -10.16
N VAL A 144 -8.97 15.25 -10.88
CA VAL A 144 -7.99 14.33 -11.48
C VAL A 144 -8.05 14.35 -13.00
N CYS A 145 -9.20 14.04 -13.59
CA CYS A 145 -9.29 13.82 -15.03
C CYS A 145 -10.69 14.09 -15.58
N SER A 146 -10.74 14.53 -16.84
CA SER A 146 -11.99 14.92 -17.50
C SER A 146 -12.80 13.73 -18.03
N GLN A 147 -12.16 12.56 -18.22
CA GLN A 147 -12.76 11.38 -18.83
C GLN A 147 -12.82 10.22 -17.82
N VAL A 148 -13.93 10.15 -17.06
CA VAL A 148 -14.20 9.09 -16.09
C VAL A 148 -15.43 8.30 -16.50
N TYR A 149 -15.27 6.99 -16.63
CA TYR A 149 -16.31 6.05 -17.02
C TYR A 149 -16.65 5.11 -15.86
N ALA A 150 -17.93 4.78 -15.71
CA ALA A 150 -18.40 3.85 -14.68
C ALA A 150 -19.46 2.92 -15.30
N PRO A 151 -19.04 1.90 -16.08
CA PRO A 151 -19.96 0.98 -16.74
C PRO A 151 -20.76 0.14 -15.76
N GLN A 152 -22.01 -0.16 -16.13
CA GLN A 152 -22.83 -1.16 -15.45
C GLN A 152 -22.46 -2.58 -15.90
N ILE A 153 -22.90 -3.59 -15.15
CA ILE A 153 -22.67 -5.00 -15.50
C ILE A 153 -23.30 -5.29 -16.87
N GLY A 154 -22.46 -5.73 -17.82
CA GLY A 154 -22.87 -6.03 -19.20
C GLY A 154 -22.81 -4.84 -20.16
N GLU A 155 -22.41 -3.66 -19.70
CA GLU A 155 -22.18 -2.49 -20.54
C GLU A 155 -20.77 -2.52 -21.13
N THR A 156 -20.66 -2.26 -22.44
CA THR A 156 -19.36 -2.13 -23.13
C THR A 156 -19.10 -0.67 -23.44
N ILE A 157 -17.96 -0.15 -22.96
CA ILE A 157 -17.53 1.22 -23.23
C ILE A 157 -16.32 1.18 -24.15
N ASP A 158 -16.38 1.96 -25.23
CA ASP A 158 -15.22 2.22 -26.07
C ASP A 158 -14.36 3.33 -25.44
N VAL A 159 -13.16 2.95 -24.99
CA VAL A 159 -12.18 3.86 -24.38
C VAL A 159 -11.03 4.12 -25.34
N THR A 160 -11.14 3.70 -26.61
CA THR A 160 -10.09 3.87 -27.61
C THR A 160 -9.73 5.35 -27.74
N SER A 161 -8.44 5.65 -27.64
CA SER A 161 -7.90 6.97 -28.02
C SER A 161 -7.25 6.80 -29.38
N ASP A 162 -7.55 7.68 -30.31
CA ASP A 162 -6.87 7.75 -31.61
C ASP A 162 -5.47 8.35 -31.43
N LEU A 163 -4.60 7.69 -30.67
CA LEU A 163 -3.17 7.95 -30.68
C LEU A 163 -2.54 7.05 -31.73
N CYS A 164 -2.43 7.58 -32.94
CA CYS A 164 -1.63 6.94 -33.97
C CYS A 164 -0.15 7.10 -33.60
N ALA A 165 0.41 6.09 -32.91
CA ALA A 165 1.83 6.02 -32.64
C ALA A 165 2.56 5.55 -33.91
N TYR A 166 3.23 6.48 -34.58
CA TYR A 166 4.06 6.16 -35.74
C TYR A 166 5.52 6.11 -35.33
N LYS A 167 6.23 5.07 -35.77
CA LYS A 167 7.68 5.03 -35.68
C LYS A 167 8.26 5.82 -36.85
N VAL A 168 8.83 6.99 -36.56
CA VAL A 168 9.55 7.81 -37.54
C VAL A 168 11.06 7.64 -37.35
N GLN A 169 11.81 7.61 -38.44
CA GLN A 169 13.27 7.61 -38.42
C GLN A 169 13.76 8.95 -38.94
N LEU A 170 14.54 9.66 -38.12
CA LEU A 170 15.16 10.93 -38.49
C LEU A 170 16.33 10.65 -39.45
N SER A 171 16.48 11.49 -40.47
CA SER A 171 17.63 11.45 -41.37
C SER A 171 18.89 11.97 -40.69
N GLU A 172 20.07 11.53 -41.14
CA GLU A 172 21.36 11.92 -40.55
C GLU A 172 21.61 13.44 -40.64
N GLY A 173 21.18 14.09 -41.72
CA GLY A 173 21.29 15.55 -41.84
C GLY A 173 20.33 16.31 -40.91
N LEU A 174 19.21 15.71 -40.52
CA LEU A 174 18.28 16.33 -39.57
C LEU A 174 18.79 16.17 -38.14
N ILE A 175 19.21 14.95 -37.74
CA ILE A 175 19.71 14.68 -36.38
C ILE A 175 20.91 15.57 -36.01
N SER A 176 21.78 15.88 -36.98
CA SER A 176 22.96 16.73 -36.75
C SER A 176 22.61 18.22 -36.53
N ASN A 177 21.42 18.65 -36.98
CA ASN A 177 20.96 20.04 -36.89
C ASN A 177 19.95 20.27 -35.74
N VAL A 178 19.54 19.21 -35.03
CA VAL A 178 18.62 19.31 -33.90
C VAL A 178 19.36 19.91 -32.69
N PHE A 179 18.82 21.02 -32.17
CA PHE A 179 19.32 21.66 -30.96
C PHE A 179 18.57 21.14 -29.73
N PHE A 180 19.20 20.25 -28.97
CA PHE A 180 18.70 19.76 -27.70
C PHE A 180 18.93 20.77 -26.57
N LYS A 181 17.89 21.02 -25.79
CA LYS A 181 17.93 21.85 -24.59
C LYS A 181 17.58 20.98 -23.38
N LYS A 182 18.42 21.02 -22.34
CA LYS A 182 18.16 20.31 -21.09
C LYS A 182 17.06 20.98 -20.28
N LEU A 183 16.10 20.19 -19.83
CA LEU A 183 15.05 20.54 -18.89
C LEU A 183 15.01 19.44 -17.80
N GLY A 184 15.70 19.68 -16.69
CA GLY A 184 15.93 18.66 -15.65
C GLY A 184 16.77 17.50 -16.19
N ASP A 185 16.25 16.29 -16.05
CA ASP A 185 16.88 15.06 -16.55
C ASP A 185 16.53 14.75 -18.02
N TYR A 186 15.69 15.58 -18.65
CA TYR A 186 15.21 15.38 -20.01
C TYR A 186 15.86 16.37 -20.99
N GLU A 187 16.09 15.91 -22.22
CA GLU A 187 16.51 16.75 -23.34
C GLU A 187 15.32 16.94 -24.29
N ILE A 188 14.96 18.21 -24.52
CA ILE A 188 13.86 18.59 -25.41
C ILE A 188 14.42 19.32 -26.63
N ALA A 189 13.85 19.08 -27.80
CA ALA A 189 14.18 19.81 -29.01
C ALA A 189 12.94 20.06 -29.86
N TRP A 190 12.90 21.19 -30.54
CA TRP A 190 11.88 21.50 -31.52
C TRP A 190 12.38 21.12 -32.91
N VAL A 191 11.60 20.34 -33.65
CA VAL A 191 11.97 19.82 -34.97
C VAL A 191 10.79 20.04 -35.91
N ASP A 192 11.07 20.64 -37.08
CA ASP A 192 10.13 20.76 -38.18
C ASP A 192 10.81 20.20 -39.45
N ALA A 193 10.13 19.28 -40.12
CA ALA A 193 10.68 18.52 -41.23
C ALA A 193 9.57 17.90 -42.10
N GLU A 194 9.89 17.66 -43.37
CA GLU A 194 8.98 16.96 -44.28
C GLU A 194 9.12 15.44 -44.14
N VAL A 195 7.98 14.75 -44.11
CA VAL A 195 7.93 13.29 -44.07
C VAL A 195 7.94 12.75 -45.50
N GLY A 196 9.09 12.21 -45.92
CA GLY A 196 9.19 11.44 -47.16
C GLY A 196 8.55 10.06 -46.99
N LYS A 197 7.80 9.59 -48.00
CA LYS A 197 7.38 8.17 -48.05
C LYS A 197 8.61 7.31 -48.33
N THR A 198 8.86 6.34 -47.45
CA THR A 198 9.77 5.22 -47.68
C THR A 198 9.19 4.21 -48.66
#